data_AF-A0A930AFK4-F1
#
_entry.id   AF-A0A930AFK4-F1
#
_cell.length_a   1.000
_cell.length_b   1.000
_cell.length_c   1.000
_cell.angle_alpha   90.00
_cell.angle_beta   90.00
_cell.angle_gamma   90.00
#
_symmetry.space_group_name_H-M   'P 1'
#
loop_
_entity.id
_entity.type
_entity.pdbx_description
1 polymer ?
#
loop_
_entity_poly.entity_id
_entity_poly.type
_entity_poly.pdbx_seq_one_letter_code
_entity_poly.pdbx_strand_id
1 'polypeptide(L)'
;MSYSVKAHNLGGIQSYGESITSFSGALTAAAAQTQRSFTDRVGGQRGEVINAFFGKLNILQDQVFQQAPEALKAYGEGVSDFGHAVQGLGFGKYAYTDKGAIDGIVNTLKGPQYEEMIAKKNGLKPLMEEAQEALGFGTVDFTGYDERAQAFINDEVNARNTTHQGISDADDALKKVAETGKATFEDLADTIQNAQAIIGVGPEVIYDAIIKNNNMTIERLNYLDRIMSKEDVQMVKAIFTDDIEAIMNIDSSKISKSGYQNMAREVLAWFTSDPKGEEKMNRLLGSMENKTKGKVKEFSTNTNIAMKVLQKLQGGKMREYEKQNPNDKTSETWLAYENELNHMNEASGVLAAIRILKIGSSHDVRPRGNNHYKPDGYDFSYDKRGLQIRRGKNGEWDLVVTEKKATEFKSENTPVDYSQIAVGDKGKEKIYNSHLESGYIGQLEGEFVAEAKKLDEELQEADKEFAETLSKNGFKGILMYVGGPAAVAAFDTLDALGKANLSDSTEGGLGFLEEVTSGKINRQISGGSP
;
A
#
# COMPACT_ATOMS: atom_id res chain seq x y z
N MET A 1 27.80 -6.87 -22.71
CA MET A 1 26.91 -8.06 -22.65
C MET A 1 26.32 -8.22 -24.03
N SER A 2 26.45 -9.38 -24.71
CA SER A 2 25.73 -9.59 -25.98
C SER A 2 24.26 -9.87 -25.66
N TYR A 3 23.37 -9.20 -26.38
CA TYR A 3 21.94 -9.43 -26.28
C TYR A 3 21.60 -10.72 -27.03
N SER A 4 20.90 -11.64 -26.36
CA SER A 4 20.50 -12.93 -26.94
C SER A 4 19.07 -13.28 -26.53
N VAL A 5 18.29 -13.82 -27.46
CA VAL A 5 16.88 -14.22 -27.27
C VAL A 5 16.72 -15.68 -27.64
N LYS A 6 16.07 -16.46 -26.77
CA LYS A 6 15.83 -17.90 -26.97
C LYS A 6 14.37 -18.28 -26.74
N ALA A 7 13.61 -18.45 -27.81
CA ALA A 7 12.25 -18.99 -27.76
C ALA A 7 12.25 -20.50 -28.03
N HIS A 8 11.89 -21.30 -27.03
CA HIS A 8 11.91 -22.76 -27.10
C HIS A 8 10.56 -23.39 -27.49
N ASN A 9 9.48 -22.62 -27.44
CA ASN A 9 8.14 -23.09 -27.77
C ASN A 9 7.26 -21.93 -28.23
N LEU A 10 7.46 -21.46 -29.47
CA LEU A 10 6.70 -20.34 -30.03
C LEU A 10 5.20 -20.62 -30.06
N GLY A 11 4.79 -21.81 -30.50
CA GLY A 11 3.39 -22.21 -30.51
C GLY A 11 2.77 -22.22 -29.11
N GLY A 12 3.51 -22.66 -28.08
CA GLY A 12 3.04 -22.62 -26.70
C GLY A 12 2.84 -21.20 -26.16
N ILE A 13 3.75 -20.27 -26.47
CA ILE A 13 3.62 -18.85 -26.08
C ILE A 13 2.40 -18.23 -26.76
N GLN A 14 2.24 -18.48 -28.06
CA GLN A 14 1.08 -18.00 -28.82
C GLN A 14 -0.23 -18.54 -28.24
N SER A 15 -0.35 -19.86 -28.07
CA SER A 15 -1.57 -20.48 -27.52
C SER A 15 -1.86 -20.03 -26.09
N TYR A 16 -0.83 -19.72 -25.28
CA TYR A 16 -1.02 -19.14 -23.96
C TYR A 16 -1.65 -17.74 -24.03
N GLY A 17 -1.11 -16.85 -24.88
CA GLY A 17 -1.69 -15.52 -25.12
C GLY A 17 -3.14 -15.60 -25.62
N GLU A 18 -3.38 -16.43 -26.64
CA GLU A 18 -4.72 -16.66 -27.20
C GLU A 18 -5.72 -17.22 -26.17
N SER A 19 -5.25 -18.09 -25.27
CA SER A 19 -6.07 -18.64 -24.18
C SER A 19 -6.49 -17.56 -23.19
N ILE A 20 -5.59 -16.64 -22.84
CA ILE A 20 -5.91 -15.50 -21.96
C ILE A 20 -6.90 -14.57 -22.64
N THR A 21 -6.69 -14.24 -23.91
CA THR A 21 -7.60 -13.42 -24.71
C THR A 21 -9.00 -14.04 -24.83
N SER A 22 -9.06 -15.37 -24.99
CA SER A 22 -10.33 -16.10 -25.01
C SER A 22 -11.02 -16.09 -23.64
N PHE A 23 -10.25 -16.28 -22.56
CA PHE A 23 -10.76 -16.20 -21.20
C PHE A 23 -11.29 -14.79 -20.87
N SER A 24 -10.58 -13.73 -21.25
CA SER A 24 -11.03 -12.36 -21.02
C SER A 24 -12.31 -12.05 -21.80
N GLY A 25 -12.44 -12.53 -23.04
CA GLY A 25 -13.69 -12.43 -23.81
C GLY A 25 -14.88 -13.12 -23.12
N ALA A 26 -14.67 -14.33 -22.58
CA ALA A 26 -15.69 -15.03 -21.81
C ALA A 26 -16.05 -14.27 -20.51
N LEU A 27 -15.06 -13.69 -19.84
CA LEU A 27 -15.26 -12.88 -18.64
C LEU A 27 -16.05 -11.61 -18.96
N THR A 28 -15.72 -10.88 -20.04
CA THR A 28 -16.48 -9.70 -20.50
C THR A 28 -17.94 -10.05 -20.78
N ALA A 29 -18.20 -11.19 -21.44
CA ALA A 29 -19.56 -11.62 -21.74
C ALA A 29 -20.37 -11.93 -20.46
N ALA A 30 -19.76 -12.59 -19.48
CA ALA A 30 -20.39 -12.86 -18.19
C ALA A 30 -20.60 -11.57 -17.37
N ALA A 31 -19.63 -10.67 -17.41
CA ALA A 31 -19.66 -9.38 -16.73
C ALA A 31 -20.81 -8.49 -17.25
N ALA A 32 -21.01 -8.42 -18.57
CA ALA A 32 -22.10 -7.67 -19.19
C ALA A 32 -23.51 -8.11 -18.74
N GLN A 33 -23.68 -9.37 -18.34
CA GLN A 33 -24.96 -9.87 -17.81
C GLN A 33 -25.22 -9.39 -16.37
N THR A 34 -24.14 -9.15 -15.61
CA THR A 34 -24.15 -8.90 -14.17
C THR A 34 -24.09 -7.41 -13.83
N GLN A 35 -23.43 -6.61 -14.67
CA GLN A 35 -23.29 -5.17 -14.46
C GLN A 35 -24.66 -4.48 -14.35
N ARG A 36 -24.78 -3.57 -13.38
CA ARG A 36 -25.96 -2.76 -13.10
C ARG A 36 -25.52 -1.33 -12.80
N SER A 37 -26.02 -0.35 -13.53
CA SER A 37 -25.80 1.05 -13.17
C SER A 37 -26.81 1.47 -12.10
N PHE A 38 -26.29 1.90 -10.94
CA PHE A 38 -27.10 2.58 -9.94
C PHE A 38 -27.29 4.03 -10.38
N THR A 39 -28.53 4.53 -10.33
CA THR A 39 -28.87 5.89 -10.81
C THR A 39 -29.26 6.79 -9.64
N ASP A 40 -28.87 8.06 -9.73
CA ASP A 40 -29.21 9.09 -8.74
C ASP A 40 -30.71 9.36 -8.75
N ARG A 41 -31.39 9.04 -7.64
CA ARG A 41 -32.86 9.17 -7.54
C ARG A 41 -33.35 9.81 -6.25
N VAL A 42 -32.44 10.25 -5.36
CA VAL A 42 -32.81 10.71 -4.02
C VAL A 42 -32.19 12.08 -3.74
N GLY A 43 -33.02 13.06 -3.35
CA GLY A 43 -32.60 14.41 -2.95
C GLY A 43 -32.50 14.57 -1.42
N GLY A 44 -31.84 15.65 -0.97
CA GLY A 44 -31.56 15.96 0.44
C GLY A 44 -30.27 15.31 0.97
N GLN A 45 -29.84 15.64 2.20
CA GLN A 45 -28.56 15.20 2.79
C GLN A 45 -28.38 13.67 2.80
N ARG A 46 -29.44 12.91 3.06
CA ARG A 46 -29.41 11.43 2.95
C ARG A 46 -29.29 10.95 1.50
N GLY A 47 -29.91 11.67 0.56
CA GLY A 47 -29.76 11.42 -0.86
C GLY A 47 -28.33 11.61 -1.36
N GLU A 48 -27.62 12.61 -0.85
CA GLU A 48 -26.20 12.84 -1.18
C GLU A 48 -25.31 11.65 -0.80
N VAL A 49 -25.48 11.12 0.42
CA VAL A 49 -24.72 9.94 0.88
C VAL A 49 -25.09 8.69 0.08
N ILE A 50 -26.37 8.50 -0.26
CA ILE A 50 -26.83 7.39 -1.11
C ILE A 50 -26.22 7.49 -2.52
N ASN A 51 -26.28 8.66 -3.13
CA ASN A 51 -25.73 8.89 -4.47
C ASN A 51 -24.20 8.72 -4.47
N ALA A 52 -23.50 9.18 -3.42
CA ALA A 52 -22.06 8.95 -3.27
C ALA A 52 -21.72 7.46 -3.14
N PHE A 53 -22.52 6.70 -2.38
CA PHE A 53 -22.38 5.25 -2.28
C PHE A 53 -22.65 4.55 -3.62
N PHE A 54 -23.69 4.94 -4.36
CA PHE A 54 -23.95 4.46 -5.72
C PHE A 54 -22.82 4.77 -6.69
N GLY A 55 -22.23 5.97 -6.61
CA GLY A 55 -21.04 6.34 -7.36
C GLY A 55 -19.88 5.36 -7.12
N LYS A 56 -19.59 5.03 -5.85
CA LYS A 56 -18.57 4.03 -5.51
C LYS A 56 -18.89 2.65 -6.07
N LEU A 57 -20.14 2.18 -5.97
CA LEU A 57 -20.55 0.90 -6.55
C LEU A 57 -20.42 0.89 -8.08
N ASN A 58 -20.71 2.00 -8.75
CA ASN A 58 -20.54 2.11 -10.19
C ASN A 58 -19.05 2.08 -10.59
N ILE A 59 -18.17 2.77 -9.84
CA ILE A 59 -16.71 2.72 -10.06
C ILE A 59 -16.18 1.30 -9.88
N LEU A 60 -16.54 0.62 -8.78
CA LEU A 60 -16.10 -0.76 -8.55
C LEU A 60 -16.59 -1.72 -9.63
N GLN A 61 -17.82 -1.54 -10.09
CA GLN A 61 -18.33 -2.33 -11.21
C GLN A 61 -17.55 -2.07 -12.50
N ASP A 62 -17.24 -0.83 -12.84
CA ASP A 62 -16.42 -0.50 -14.00
C ASP A 62 -15.03 -1.16 -13.90
N GLN A 63 -14.37 -1.03 -12.75
CA GLN A 63 -13.04 -1.61 -12.53
C GLN A 63 -13.05 -3.14 -12.63
N VAL A 64 -14.02 -3.82 -12.01
CA VAL A 64 -14.08 -5.29 -11.96
C VAL A 64 -14.64 -5.89 -13.24
N PHE A 65 -15.70 -5.31 -13.81
CA PHE A 65 -16.45 -5.90 -14.92
C PHE A 65 -16.03 -5.38 -16.30
N GLN A 66 -15.30 -4.27 -16.37
CA GLN A 66 -14.81 -3.72 -17.63
C GLN A 66 -13.27 -3.65 -17.69
N GLN A 67 -12.63 -2.95 -16.73
CA GLN A 67 -11.18 -2.74 -16.79
C GLN A 67 -10.37 -4.03 -16.60
N ALA A 68 -10.79 -4.91 -15.69
CA ALA A 68 -10.07 -6.17 -15.44
C ALA A 68 -10.07 -7.11 -16.68
N PRO A 69 -11.20 -7.38 -17.34
CA PRO A 69 -11.20 -8.12 -18.61
C PRO A 69 -10.40 -7.43 -19.72
N GLU A 70 -10.48 -6.11 -19.86
CA GLU A 70 -9.72 -5.36 -20.86
C GLU A 70 -8.21 -5.50 -20.66
N ALA A 71 -7.73 -5.40 -19.41
CA ALA A 71 -6.33 -5.60 -19.08
C ALA A 71 -5.84 -7.02 -19.37
N LEU A 72 -6.63 -8.03 -19.02
CA LEU A 72 -6.34 -9.44 -19.34
C LEU A 72 -6.24 -9.65 -20.85
N LYS A 73 -7.17 -9.06 -21.61
CA LYS A 73 -7.18 -9.11 -23.07
C LYS A 73 -5.91 -8.49 -23.66
N ALA A 74 -5.56 -7.27 -23.25
CA ALA A 74 -4.38 -6.57 -23.76
C ALA A 74 -3.08 -7.34 -23.44
N TYR A 75 -2.98 -7.95 -22.25
CA TYR A 75 -1.86 -8.82 -21.91
C TYR A 75 -1.82 -10.07 -22.78
N GLY A 76 -2.95 -10.76 -22.96
CA GLY A 76 -3.05 -11.95 -23.82
C GLY A 76 -2.63 -11.66 -25.26
N GLU A 77 -3.14 -10.58 -25.85
CA GLU A 77 -2.80 -10.11 -27.20
C GLU A 77 -1.29 -9.83 -27.32
N GLY A 78 -0.72 -9.05 -26.39
CA GLY A 78 0.71 -8.73 -26.40
C GLY A 78 1.63 -9.95 -26.25
N VAL A 79 1.18 -10.98 -25.53
CA VAL A 79 1.92 -12.26 -25.43
C VAL A 79 1.84 -13.06 -26.73
N SER A 80 0.67 -13.13 -27.37
CA SER A 80 0.52 -13.82 -28.66
C SER A 80 1.26 -13.12 -29.80
N ASP A 81 1.34 -11.79 -29.76
CA ASP A 81 2.02 -10.97 -30.79
C ASP A 81 3.51 -11.31 -30.92
N PHE A 82 4.19 -11.66 -29.82
CA PHE A 82 5.55 -12.18 -29.88
C PHE A 82 5.64 -13.43 -30.76
N GLY A 83 4.74 -14.39 -30.54
CA GLY A 83 4.69 -15.63 -31.31
C GLY A 83 4.45 -15.36 -32.80
N HIS A 84 3.48 -14.50 -33.11
CA HIS A 84 3.16 -14.10 -34.48
C HIS A 84 4.30 -13.35 -35.18
N ALA A 85 4.95 -12.40 -34.49
CA ALA A 85 6.06 -11.64 -35.04
C ALA A 85 7.24 -12.56 -35.41
N VAL A 86 7.62 -13.46 -34.51
CA VAL A 86 8.74 -14.39 -34.73
C VAL A 86 8.39 -15.44 -35.80
N GLN A 87 7.13 -15.89 -35.88
CA GLN A 87 6.66 -16.74 -36.99
C GLN A 87 6.67 -16.01 -38.33
N GLY A 88 6.29 -14.73 -38.36
CA GLY A 88 6.37 -13.87 -39.54
C GLY A 88 7.78 -13.71 -40.08
N LEU A 89 8.80 -13.87 -39.23
CA LEU A 89 10.22 -13.91 -39.61
C LEU A 89 10.68 -15.29 -40.11
N GLY A 90 9.77 -16.27 -40.23
CA GLY A 90 10.05 -17.60 -40.78
C GLY A 90 10.34 -18.69 -39.75
N PHE A 91 10.19 -18.44 -38.44
CA PHE A 91 10.47 -19.42 -37.39
C PHE A 91 9.20 -20.14 -36.91
N GLY A 92 9.15 -21.47 -37.04
CA GLY A 92 7.96 -22.24 -36.64
C GLY A 92 7.87 -22.59 -35.15
N LYS A 93 8.91 -23.24 -34.61
CA LYS A 93 8.90 -23.82 -33.25
C LYS A 93 9.92 -23.20 -32.30
N TYR A 94 11.12 -22.96 -32.83
CA TYR A 94 12.27 -22.47 -32.10
C TYR A 94 12.81 -21.23 -32.79
N ALA A 95 13.18 -20.21 -32.02
CA ALA A 95 13.96 -19.08 -32.51
C ALA A 95 15.10 -18.79 -31.54
N TYR A 96 16.29 -18.61 -32.10
CA TYR A 96 17.46 -18.20 -31.34
C TYR A 96 18.20 -17.12 -32.11
N THR A 97 18.51 -16.02 -31.43
CA THR A 97 19.40 -15.00 -31.98
C THR A 97 20.38 -14.53 -30.91
N ASP A 98 21.60 -14.21 -31.33
CA ASP A 98 22.65 -13.63 -30.50
C ASP A 98 23.42 -12.61 -31.33
N LYS A 99 23.54 -11.39 -30.81
CA LYS A 99 24.19 -10.29 -31.54
C LYS A 99 25.64 -10.61 -31.89
N GLY A 100 26.38 -11.22 -30.97
CA GLY A 100 27.79 -11.56 -31.17
C GLY A 100 27.99 -12.62 -32.26
N ALA A 101 27.13 -13.65 -32.28
CA ALA A 101 27.12 -14.66 -33.33
C ALA A 101 26.78 -14.06 -34.70
N ILE A 102 25.79 -13.15 -34.77
CA ILE A 102 25.43 -12.46 -36.01
C ILE A 102 26.58 -11.58 -36.50
N ASP A 103 27.24 -10.84 -35.62
CA ASP A 103 28.41 -10.03 -35.99
C ASP A 103 29.55 -10.88 -36.54
N GLY A 104 29.81 -12.05 -35.94
CA GLY A 104 30.78 -13.00 -36.47
C GLY A 104 30.44 -13.48 -37.89
N ILE A 105 29.17 -13.82 -38.14
CA ILE A 105 28.72 -14.25 -39.47
C ILE A 105 28.84 -13.10 -40.48
N VAL A 106 28.40 -11.89 -40.12
CA VAL A 106 28.49 -10.71 -41.00
C VAL A 106 29.93 -10.39 -41.37
N ASN A 107 30.86 -10.48 -40.41
CA ASN A 107 32.29 -10.26 -40.68
C ASN A 107 32.86 -11.35 -41.60
N THR A 108 32.44 -12.61 -41.41
CA THR A 108 32.86 -13.72 -42.27
C THR A 108 32.37 -13.54 -43.72
N LEU A 109 31.13 -13.10 -43.90
CA LEU A 109 30.54 -12.83 -45.20
C LEU A 109 31.25 -11.69 -45.94
N LYS A 110 31.48 -10.57 -45.25
CA LYS A 110 32.09 -9.37 -45.85
C LYS A 110 33.58 -9.52 -46.17
N GLY A 111 34.31 -10.33 -45.39
CA GLY A 111 35.75 -10.54 -45.59
C GLY A 111 36.02 -11.88 -46.27
N PRO A 112 36.30 -12.96 -45.51
CA PRO A 112 36.75 -14.24 -46.04
C PRO A 112 35.91 -14.80 -47.19
N GLN A 113 34.57 -14.75 -47.09
CA GLN A 113 33.70 -15.33 -48.09
C GLN A 113 33.71 -14.55 -49.41
N TYR A 114 33.69 -13.22 -49.33
CA TYR A 114 33.81 -12.34 -50.51
C TYR A 114 35.18 -12.51 -51.18
N GLU A 115 36.26 -12.53 -50.38
CA GLU A 115 37.62 -12.74 -50.88
C GLU A 115 37.77 -14.09 -51.61
N GLU A 116 37.16 -15.16 -51.09
CA GLU A 116 37.17 -16.48 -51.73
C GLU A 116 36.42 -16.46 -53.08
N MET A 117 35.29 -15.77 -53.18
CA MET A 117 34.55 -15.62 -54.45
C MET A 117 35.39 -14.92 -55.52
N ILE A 118 36.05 -13.82 -55.15
CA ILE A 118 36.93 -13.07 -56.05
C ILE A 118 38.14 -13.91 -56.46
N ALA A 119 38.74 -14.66 -55.52
CA ALA A 119 39.85 -15.56 -55.83
C ALA A 119 39.44 -16.64 -56.84
N LYS A 120 38.25 -17.25 -56.67
CA LYS A 120 37.71 -18.25 -57.62
C LYS A 120 37.44 -17.65 -59.00
N LYS A 121 36.83 -16.47 -59.08
CA LYS A 121 36.68 -15.74 -60.35
C LYS A 121 38.04 -15.55 -61.03
N ASN A 122 39.03 -15.06 -60.29
CA ASN A 122 40.36 -14.78 -60.84
C ASN A 122 41.10 -16.04 -61.31
N GLY A 123 40.83 -17.21 -60.71
CA GLY A 123 41.33 -18.49 -61.19
C GLY A 123 40.57 -19.05 -62.41
N LEU A 124 39.25 -18.87 -62.46
CA LEU A 124 38.40 -19.33 -63.57
C LEU A 124 38.59 -18.52 -64.85
N LYS A 125 38.74 -17.20 -64.71
CA LYS A 125 38.87 -16.28 -65.84
C LYS A 125 39.96 -16.70 -66.86
N PRO A 126 41.23 -16.91 -66.47
CA PRO A 126 42.28 -17.28 -67.42
C PRO A 126 42.03 -18.65 -68.08
N LEU A 127 41.47 -19.63 -67.34
CA LEU A 127 41.14 -20.95 -67.90
C LEU A 127 40.04 -20.87 -68.97
N MET A 128 39.05 -20.00 -68.77
CA MET A 128 38.00 -19.78 -69.77
C MET A 128 38.52 -19.00 -70.97
N GLU A 129 39.39 -18.01 -70.75
CA GLU A 129 40.07 -17.27 -71.83
C GLU A 129 40.94 -18.20 -72.69
N GLU A 130 41.68 -19.13 -72.08
CA GLU A 130 42.46 -20.16 -72.78
C GLU A 130 41.58 -21.09 -73.62
N ALA A 131 40.46 -21.55 -73.05
CA ALA A 131 39.50 -22.38 -73.78
C ALA A 131 38.84 -21.64 -74.95
N GLN A 132 38.53 -20.35 -74.79
CA GLN A 132 38.01 -19.49 -75.86
C GLN A 132 39.02 -19.38 -77.00
N GLU A 133 40.30 -19.13 -76.68
CA GLU A 133 41.38 -19.02 -77.67
C GLU A 133 41.54 -20.31 -78.47
N ALA A 134 41.52 -21.47 -77.80
CA ALA A 134 41.65 -22.78 -78.43
C ALA A 134 40.47 -23.13 -79.36
N LEU A 135 39.25 -22.70 -79.03
CA LEU A 135 38.05 -22.97 -79.83
C LEU A 135 37.91 -22.03 -81.04
N GLY A 136 38.52 -20.85 -81.00
CA GLY A 136 38.49 -19.87 -82.09
C GLY A 136 37.13 -19.17 -82.29
N PHE A 137 36.17 -19.37 -81.38
CA PHE A 137 34.87 -18.67 -81.35
C PHE A 137 34.35 -18.52 -79.92
N GLY A 138 33.50 -17.52 -79.68
CA GLY A 138 32.91 -17.21 -78.36
C GLY A 138 33.53 -15.99 -77.66
N THR A 139 32.92 -15.56 -76.54
CA THR A 139 33.39 -14.45 -75.70
C THR A 139 33.28 -14.82 -74.22
N VAL A 140 34.37 -14.64 -73.47
CA VAL A 140 34.39 -14.73 -72.01
C VAL A 140 34.12 -13.33 -71.43
N ASP A 141 33.05 -13.20 -70.66
CA ASP A 141 32.67 -11.94 -70.01
C ASP A 141 32.38 -12.14 -68.52
N PHE A 142 33.22 -11.51 -67.70
CA PHE A 142 33.07 -11.44 -66.24
C PHE A 142 32.75 -10.00 -65.77
N THR A 143 32.39 -9.11 -66.67
CA THR A 143 32.02 -7.72 -66.34
C THR A 143 30.82 -7.73 -65.40
N GLY A 144 30.89 -6.96 -64.32
CA GLY A 144 29.82 -6.89 -63.33
C GLY A 144 29.85 -8.01 -62.27
N TYR A 145 30.80 -8.95 -62.33
CA TYR A 145 30.83 -10.06 -61.35
C TYR A 145 31.03 -9.57 -59.92
N ASP A 146 31.97 -8.64 -59.71
CA ASP A 146 32.37 -8.19 -58.37
C ASP A 146 31.24 -7.40 -57.74
N GLU A 147 30.56 -6.56 -58.52
CA GLU A 147 29.38 -5.82 -58.10
C GLU A 147 28.23 -6.77 -57.72
N ARG A 148 27.97 -7.83 -58.51
CA ARG A 148 26.95 -8.82 -58.18
C ARG A 148 27.32 -9.63 -56.93
N ALA A 149 28.57 -10.05 -56.80
CA ALA A 149 29.07 -10.75 -55.62
C ALA A 149 28.90 -9.90 -54.36
N GLN A 150 29.30 -8.63 -54.43
CA GLN A 150 29.13 -7.68 -53.33
C GLN A 150 27.65 -7.44 -53.01
N ALA A 151 26.79 -7.33 -54.03
CA ALA A 151 25.35 -7.19 -53.83
C ALA A 151 24.76 -8.39 -53.09
N PHE A 152 25.08 -9.63 -53.50
CA PHE A 152 24.63 -10.84 -52.80
C PHE A 152 25.09 -10.88 -51.33
N ILE A 153 26.36 -10.52 -51.06
CA ILE A 153 26.87 -10.44 -49.69
C ILE A 153 26.11 -9.39 -48.87
N ASN A 154 25.86 -8.21 -49.46
CA ASN A 154 25.13 -7.14 -48.78
C ASN A 154 23.68 -7.55 -48.49
N ASP A 155 23.00 -8.19 -49.43
CA ASP A 155 21.63 -8.69 -49.25
C ASP A 155 21.57 -9.73 -48.12
N GLU A 156 22.53 -10.65 -48.07
CA GLU A 156 22.61 -11.67 -47.02
C GLU A 156 22.91 -11.06 -45.63
N VAL A 157 23.82 -10.09 -45.58
CA VAL A 157 24.13 -9.33 -44.36
C VAL A 157 22.89 -8.57 -43.87
N ASN A 158 22.17 -7.91 -44.78
CA ASN A 158 20.96 -7.17 -44.45
C ASN A 158 19.88 -8.12 -43.93
N ALA A 159 19.62 -9.23 -44.62
CA ALA A 159 18.65 -10.24 -44.20
C ALA A 159 18.93 -10.76 -42.76
N ARG A 160 20.20 -11.02 -42.43
CA ARG A 160 20.61 -11.47 -41.07
C ARG A 160 20.37 -10.42 -40.01
N ASN A 161 20.79 -9.19 -40.26
CA ASN A 161 20.61 -8.09 -39.31
C ASN A 161 19.12 -7.78 -39.10
N THR A 162 18.32 -7.73 -40.18
CA THR A 162 16.87 -7.51 -40.09
C THR A 162 16.19 -8.63 -39.31
N THR A 163 16.57 -9.88 -39.52
CA THR A 163 16.00 -11.01 -38.77
C THR A 163 16.37 -10.95 -37.29
N HIS A 164 17.63 -10.65 -36.96
CA HIS A 164 18.07 -10.47 -35.58
C HIS A 164 17.32 -9.32 -34.88
N GLN A 165 17.21 -8.18 -35.56
CA GLN A 165 16.52 -7.01 -35.04
C GLN A 165 15.04 -7.32 -34.81
N GLY A 166 14.36 -7.95 -35.76
CA GLY A 166 12.95 -8.32 -35.63
C GLY A 166 12.66 -9.25 -34.45
N ILE A 167 13.52 -10.25 -34.19
CA ILE A 167 13.38 -11.13 -33.01
C ILE A 167 13.63 -10.34 -31.72
N SER A 168 14.63 -9.46 -31.72
CA SER A 168 15.00 -8.65 -30.55
C SER A 168 13.92 -7.64 -30.18
N ASP A 169 13.37 -6.94 -31.18
CA ASP A 169 12.26 -6.00 -31.00
C ASP A 169 11.01 -6.70 -30.45
N ALA A 170 10.73 -7.91 -30.94
CA ALA A 170 9.62 -8.72 -30.43
C ALA A 170 9.82 -9.12 -28.96
N ASP A 171 11.04 -9.53 -28.57
CA ASP A 171 11.36 -9.89 -27.19
C ASP A 171 11.28 -8.69 -26.24
N ASP A 172 11.78 -7.52 -26.67
CA ASP A 172 11.67 -6.29 -25.89
C ASP A 172 10.21 -5.83 -25.74
N ALA A 173 9.39 -5.97 -26.78
CA ALA A 173 7.95 -5.75 -26.69
C ALA A 173 7.28 -6.70 -25.68
N LEU A 174 7.61 -8.00 -25.73
CA LEU A 174 7.10 -9.00 -24.78
C LEU A 174 7.49 -8.68 -23.34
N LYS A 175 8.75 -8.28 -23.09
CA LYS A 175 9.21 -7.86 -21.76
C LYS A 175 8.39 -6.68 -21.24
N LYS A 176 8.15 -5.67 -22.08
CA LYS A 176 7.32 -4.52 -21.71
C LYS A 176 5.89 -4.93 -21.38
N VAL A 177 5.30 -5.85 -22.15
CA VAL A 177 3.98 -6.43 -21.86
C VAL A 177 3.98 -7.17 -20.52
N ALA A 178 5.03 -7.94 -20.22
CA ALA A 178 5.16 -8.68 -18.96
C ALA A 178 5.30 -7.75 -17.75
N GLU A 179 6.13 -6.72 -17.84
CA GLU A 179 6.34 -5.73 -16.78
C GLU A 179 5.07 -4.90 -16.53
N THR A 180 4.46 -4.40 -17.60
CA THR A 180 3.22 -3.62 -17.51
C THR A 180 2.08 -4.50 -16.97
N GLY A 181 1.93 -5.71 -17.51
CA GLY A 181 0.91 -6.66 -17.09
C GLY A 181 1.02 -7.04 -15.61
N LYS A 182 2.25 -7.23 -15.09
CA LYS A 182 2.46 -7.49 -13.66
C LYS A 182 1.88 -6.37 -12.79
N ALA A 183 2.26 -5.11 -13.07
CA ALA A 183 1.77 -3.97 -12.29
C ALA A 183 0.25 -3.82 -12.39
N THR A 184 -0.31 -4.00 -13.58
CA THR A 184 -1.77 -3.96 -13.78
C THR A 184 -2.49 -5.08 -13.03
N PHE A 185 -1.96 -6.30 -13.01
CA PHE A 185 -2.58 -7.42 -12.30
C PHE A 185 -2.50 -7.30 -10.79
N GLU A 186 -1.41 -6.73 -10.25
CA GLU A 186 -1.31 -6.39 -8.83
C GLU A 186 -2.40 -5.36 -8.43
N ASP A 187 -2.58 -4.30 -9.22
CA ASP A 187 -3.61 -3.27 -8.96
C ASP A 187 -5.04 -3.81 -9.08
N LEU A 188 -5.28 -4.70 -10.04
CA LEU A 188 -6.57 -5.37 -10.20
C LEU A 188 -6.86 -6.35 -9.06
N ALA A 189 -5.85 -7.08 -8.58
CA ALA A 189 -5.99 -7.97 -7.43
C ALA A 189 -6.40 -7.19 -6.18
N ASP A 190 -5.76 -6.04 -5.93
CA ASP A 190 -6.12 -5.16 -4.82
C ASP A 190 -7.55 -4.63 -4.96
N THR A 191 -7.95 -4.23 -6.16
CA THR A 191 -9.31 -3.74 -6.44
C THR A 191 -10.37 -4.84 -6.21
N ILE A 192 -10.10 -6.07 -6.66
CA ILE A 192 -11.00 -7.21 -6.45
C ILE A 192 -11.09 -7.54 -4.96
N GLN A 193 -9.96 -7.53 -4.24
CA GLN A 193 -9.94 -7.79 -2.80
C GLN A 193 -10.73 -6.73 -2.03
N ASN A 194 -10.60 -5.45 -2.40
CA ASN A 194 -11.42 -4.38 -1.84
C ASN A 194 -12.91 -4.57 -2.14
N ALA A 195 -13.27 -4.90 -3.38
CA ALA A 195 -14.66 -5.18 -3.74
C ALA A 195 -15.25 -6.34 -2.93
N GLN A 196 -14.48 -7.41 -2.71
CA GLN A 196 -14.87 -8.53 -1.86
C GLN A 196 -15.07 -8.11 -0.40
N ALA A 197 -14.18 -7.25 0.13
CA ALA A 197 -14.32 -6.72 1.48
C ALA A 197 -15.59 -5.85 1.63
N ILE A 198 -15.90 -4.99 0.65
CA ILE A 198 -17.12 -4.17 0.64
C ILE A 198 -18.37 -5.05 0.65
N ILE A 199 -18.40 -6.12 -0.15
CA ILE A 199 -19.49 -7.12 -0.11
C ILE A 199 -19.59 -7.73 1.30
N GLY A 200 -18.46 -7.99 1.95
CA GLY A 200 -18.39 -8.49 3.32
C GLY A 200 -19.03 -7.56 4.36
N VAL A 201 -19.04 -6.23 4.16
CA VAL A 201 -19.75 -5.27 5.03
C VAL A 201 -21.25 -5.54 5.02
N GLY A 202 -21.79 -5.96 3.88
CA GLY A 202 -23.20 -6.33 3.74
C GLY A 202 -24.10 -5.11 3.49
N PRO A 203 -25.06 -5.22 2.55
CA PRO A 203 -25.89 -4.09 2.15
C PRO A 203 -26.80 -3.59 3.28
N GLU A 204 -27.23 -4.46 4.20
CA GLU A 204 -28.07 -4.09 5.33
C GLU A 204 -27.34 -3.18 6.33
N VAL A 205 -26.07 -3.45 6.61
CA VAL A 205 -25.25 -2.60 7.49
C VAL A 205 -25.09 -1.21 6.90
N ILE A 206 -24.83 -1.12 5.59
CA ILE A 206 -24.68 0.16 4.89
C ILE A 206 -26.01 0.91 4.87
N TYR A 207 -27.11 0.21 4.56
CA TYR A 207 -28.45 0.77 4.59
C TYR A 207 -28.82 1.33 5.97
N ASP A 208 -28.59 0.55 7.03
CA ASP A 208 -28.90 0.95 8.41
C ASP A 208 -28.04 2.12 8.87
N ALA A 209 -26.76 2.14 8.50
CA ALA A 209 -25.85 3.25 8.81
C ALA A 209 -26.30 4.57 8.14
N ILE A 210 -26.80 4.51 6.91
CA ILE A 210 -27.28 5.67 6.15
C ILE A 210 -28.67 6.11 6.63
N ILE A 211 -29.62 5.17 6.75
CA ILE A 211 -31.05 5.47 6.89
C ILE A 211 -31.51 5.50 8.34
N LYS A 212 -31.08 4.53 9.15
CA LYS A 212 -31.58 4.35 10.52
C LYS A 212 -30.73 5.09 11.55
N ASN A 213 -29.42 4.88 11.50
CA ASN A 213 -28.51 5.35 12.55
C ASN A 213 -28.01 6.79 12.30
N ASN A 214 -28.22 7.31 11.07
CA ASN A 214 -27.67 8.60 10.62
C ASN A 214 -26.16 8.72 10.93
N ASN A 215 -25.46 7.60 10.83
CA ASN A 215 -24.06 7.43 11.22
C ASN A 215 -23.13 7.38 10.00
N MET A 216 -23.68 7.40 8.77
CA MET A 216 -22.92 7.48 7.53
C MET A 216 -22.80 8.93 7.04
N THR A 217 -21.57 9.36 6.78
CA THR A 217 -21.22 10.62 6.11
C THR A 217 -20.47 10.32 4.82
N ILE A 218 -20.29 11.31 3.94
CA ILE A 218 -19.45 11.16 2.75
C ILE A 218 -18.02 10.77 3.13
N GLU A 219 -17.49 11.31 4.23
CA GLU A 219 -16.16 10.95 4.72
C GLU A 219 -16.09 9.48 5.16
N ARG A 220 -17.08 8.99 5.91
CA ARG A 220 -17.12 7.58 6.35
C ARG A 220 -17.34 6.60 5.19
N LEU A 221 -17.95 7.02 4.08
CA LEU A 221 -17.99 6.17 2.87
C LEU A 221 -16.59 5.87 2.34
N ASN A 222 -15.61 6.75 2.54
CA ASN A 222 -14.22 6.48 2.12
C ASN A 222 -13.54 5.39 2.95
N TYR A 223 -14.16 4.95 4.05
CA TYR A 223 -13.65 3.79 4.81
C TYR A 223 -13.76 2.51 3.98
N LEU A 224 -14.77 2.44 3.10
CA LEU A 224 -14.98 1.30 2.19
C LEU A 224 -13.85 1.15 1.17
N ASP A 225 -13.19 2.24 0.77
CA ASP A 225 -12.07 2.19 -0.19
C ASP A 225 -10.78 1.63 0.46
N ARG A 226 -10.76 1.47 1.78
CA ARG A 226 -9.57 1.16 2.60
C ARG A 226 -9.61 -0.21 3.24
N ILE A 227 -10.69 -0.97 3.06
CA ILE A 227 -10.83 -2.30 3.63
C ILE A 227 -10.32 -3.37 2.66
N MET A 228 -9.50 -4.28 3.17
CA MET A 228 -8.88 -5.35 2.39
C MET A 228 -9.02 -6.73 3.05
N SER A 229 -9.24 -6.76 4.37
CA SER A 229 -9.33 -8.01 5.15
C SER A 229 -10.71 -8.20 5.81
N LYS A 230 -10.95 -9.43 6.30
CA LYS A 230 -12.13 -9.74 7.09
C LYS A 230 -12.18 -8.94 8.40
N GLU A 231 -11.02 -8.69 8.99
CA GLU A 231 -10.87 -7.91 10.22
C GLU A 231 -11.15 -6.41 9.96
N ASP A 232 -10.73 -5.87 8.82
CA ASP A 232 -11.10 -4.51 8.41
C ASP A 232 -12.62 -4.37 8.26
N VAL A 233 -13.26 -5.38 7.64
CA VAL A 233 -14.72 -5.44 7.51
C VAL A 233 -15.41 -5.46 8.87
N GLN A 234 -14.92 -6.25 9.82
CA GLN A 234 -15.48 -6.29 11.18
C GLN A 234 -15.37 -4.93 11.88
N MET A 235 -14.25 -4.24 11.70
CA MET A 235 -14.03 -2.93 12.29
C MET A 235 -14.96 -1.88 11.69
N VAL A 236 -15.08 -1.83 10.36
CA VAL A 236 -16.00 -0.91 9.68
C VAL A 236 -17.45 -1.20 10.05
N LYS A 237 -17.84 -2.49 10.16
CA LYS A 237 -19.17 -2.86 10.65
C LYS A 237 -19.42 -2.29 12.05
N ALA A 238 -18.52 -2.55 12.99
CA ALA A 238 -18.62 -2.07 14.37
C ALA A 238 -18.77 -0.54 14.43
N ILE A 239 -17.99 0.19 13.62
CA ILE A 239 -18.10 1.66 13.52
C ILE A 239 -19.47 2.08 12.98
N PHE A 240 -19.95 1.45 11.90
CA PHE A 240 -21.19 1.81 11.23
C PHE A 240 -22.44 1.48 12.07
N THR A 241 -22.40 0.39 12.84
CA THR A 241 -23.48 -0.02 13.75
C THR A 241 -23.36 0.57 15.15
N ASP A 242 -22.35 1.41 15.41
CA ASP A 242 -22.04 1.96 16.73
C ASP A 242 -21.82 0.89 17.81
N ASP A 243 -21.28 -0.28 17.44
CA ASP A 243 -20.89 -1.38 18.34
C ASP A 243 -19.40 -1.27 18.68
N ILE A 244 -19.04 -0.17 19.34
CA ILE A 244 -17.64 0.24 19.57
C ILE A 244 -16.87 -0.78 20.43
N GLU A 245 -17.55 -1.42 21.37
CA GLU A 245 -16.97 -2.43 22.26
C GLU A 245 -16.52 -3.68 21.50
N ALA A 246 -17.19 -4.01 20.38
CA ALA A 246 -16.81 -5.15 19.55
C ALA A 246 -15.46 -4.96 18.84
N ILE A 247 -14.97 -3.73 18.68
CA ILE A 247 -13.69 -3.44 18.02
C ILE A 247 -12.54 -4.18 18.73
N MET A 248 -12.53 -4.20 20.06
CA MET A 248 -11.49 -4.89 20.82
C MET A 248 -11.61 -6.43 20.81
N ASN A 249 -12.66 -6.99 20.21
CA ASN A 249 -12.77 -8.42 19.94
C ASN A 249 -12.07 -8.84 18.64
N ILE A 250 -11.85 -7.90 17.71
CA ILE A 250 -11.19 -8.15 16.43
C ILE A 250 -9.72 -8.55 16.67
N ASP A 251 -9.20 -9.47 15.87
CA ASP A 251 -7.80 -9.86 15.90
C ASP A 251 -6.93 -8.70 15.40
N SER A 252 -6.31 -7.96 16.33
CA SER A 252 -5.58 -6.73 16.03
C SER A 252 -4.43 -6.95 15.06
N SER A 253 -3.82 -8.14 15.06
CA SER A 253 -2.62 -8.42 14.26
C SER A 253 -2.95 -8.68 12.80
N LYS A 254 -4.24 -8.75 12.47
CA LYS A 254 -4.77 -9.00 11.11
C LYS A 254 -5.56 -7.82 10.54
N ILE A 255 -5.75 -6.76 11.32
CA ILE A 255 -6.24 -5.49 10.79
C ILE A 255 -5.16 -4.91 9.88
N SER A 256 -5.53 -4.51 8.67
CA SER A 256 -4.57 -3.96 7.72
C SER A 256 -4.13 -2.55 8.13
N LYS A 257 -3.02 -2.06 7.56
CA LYS A 257 -2.58 -0.67 7.78
C LYS A 257 -3.66 0.34 7.40
N SER A 258 -4.37 0.11 6.29
CA SER A 258 -5.48 0.96 5.82
C SER A 258 -6.72 0.83 6.71
N GLY A 259 -6.97 -0.35 7.29
CA GLY A 259 -7.93 -0.53 8.37
C GLY A 259 -7.61 0.38 9.56
N TYR A 260 -6.39 0.37 10.07
CA TYR A 260 -5.99 1.25 11.17
C TYR A 260 -6.09 2.74 10.85
N GLN A 261 -6.02 3.14 9.58
CA GLN A 261 -6.33 4.52 9.17
C GLN A 261 -7.81 4.86 9.33
N ASN A 262 -8.73 3.93 9.03
CA ASN A 262 -10.15 4.13 9.33
C ASN A 262 -10.36 4.32 10.84
N MET A 263 -9.69 3.48 11.65
CA MET A 263 -9.74 3.62 13.11
C MET A 263 -9.20 4.97 13.57
N ALA A 264 -8.06 5.43 13.05
CA ALA A 264 -7.48 6.73 13.41
C ALA A 264 -8.41 7.89 13.05
N ARG A 265 -9.05 7.85 11.88
CA ARG A 265 -10.05 8.87 11.50
C ARG A 265 -11.27 8.85 12.39
N GLU A 266 -11.73 7.67 12.78
CA GLU A 266 -12.88 7.53 13.67
C GLU A 266 -12.52 8.02 15.09
N VAL A 267 -11.32 7.71 15.61
CA VAL A 267 -10.82 8.30 16.86
C VAL A 267 -10.75 9.81 16.73
N LEU A 268 -10.15 10.36 15.66
CA LEU A 268 -10.12 11.81 15.44
C LEU A 268 -11.53 12.43 15.49
N ALA A 269 -12.50 11.81 14.83
CA ALA A 269 -13.89 12.28 14.82
C ALA A 269 -14.50 12.35 16.23
N TRP A 270 -14.08 11.48 17.16
CA TRP A 270 -14.53 11.51 18.56
C TRP A 270 -13.91 12.65 19.38
N PHE A 271 -12.79 13.22 18.94
CA PHE A 271 -12.17 14.38 19.57
C PHE A 271 -12.66 15.71 18.95
N THR A 272 -13.06 15.69 17.67
CA THR A 272 -13.57 16.88 16.95
C THR A 272 -15.08 17.14 17.15
N SER A 273 -15.86 16.14 17.55
CA SER A 273 -17.34 16.23 17.61
C SER A 273 -17.89 16.40 19.03
N ASP A 274 -19.02 17.12 19.14
CA ASP A 274 -19.97 17.32 20.27
C ASP A 274 -20.16 16.04 21.17
N PRO A 275 -20.69 16.12 22.42
CA PRO A 275 -20.32 15.33 23.63
C PRO A 275 -20.41 13.80 23.58
N LYS A 276 -20.92 13.21 22.48
CA LYS A 276 -20.93 11.75 22.26
C LYS A 276 -19.55 11.19 21.91
N GLY A 277 -18.62 12.02 21.47
CA GLY A 277 -17.25 11.57 21.15
C GLY A 277 -16.52 11.01 22.38
N GLU A 278 -16.59 11.72 23.51
CA GLU A 278 -16.04 11.26 24.79
C GLU A 278 -16.68 9.93 25.24
N GLU A 279 -18.01 9.80 25.08
CA GLU A 279 -18.74 8.55 25.39
C GLU A 279 -18.24 7.38 24.55
N LYS A 280 -18.09 7.55 23.23
CA LYS A 280 -17.58 6.50 22.32
C LYS A 280 -16.15 6.10 22.66
N MET A 281 -15.29 7.08 22.94
CA MET A 281 -13.92 6.80 23.34
C MET A 281 -13.90 6.03 24.68
N ASN A 282 -14.72 6.41 25.66
CA ASN A 282 -14.83 5.70 26.93
C ASN A 282 -15.41 4.28 26.78
N ARG A 283 -16.34 4.04 25.84
CA ARG A 283 -16.82 2.69 25.49
C ARG A 283 -15.69 1.83 24.92
N LEU A 284 -14.89 2.38 24.00
CA LEU A 284 -13.71 1.70 23.48
C LEU A 284 -12.72 1.38 24.61
N LEU A 285 -12.37 2.36 25.43
CA LEU A 285 -11.43 2.20 26.55
C LEU A 285 -11.93 1.18 27.59
N GLY A 286 -13.23 1.20 27.91
CA GLY A 286 -13.84 0.22 28.82
C GLY A 286 -13.72 -1.22 28.31
N SER A 287 -13.80 -1.42 26.99
CA SER A 287 -13.61 -2.75 26.39
C SER A 287 -12.16 -3.26 26.48
N MET A 288 -11.16 -2.37 26.61
CA MET A 288 -9.75 -2.72 26.70
C MET A 288 -9.37 -3.36 28.05
N GLU A 289 -10.05 -3.00 29.15
CA GLU A 289 -9.74 -3.49 30.51
C GLU A 289 -9.71 -5.02 30.57
N ASN A 290 -10.61 -5.67 29.83
CA ASN A 290 -10.75 -7.13 29.79
C ASN A 290 -9.96 -7.80 28.66
N LYS A 291 -9.11 -7.08 27.92
CA LYS A 291 -8.22 -7.64 26.91
C LYS A 291 -6.80 -7.73 27.43
N THR A 292 -5.99 -8.62 26.89
CA THR A 292 -4.59 -8.76 27.28
C THR A 292 -3.83 -7.46 27.00
N LYS A 293 -2.91 -7.06 27.87
CA LYS A 293 -2.04 -5.89 27.65
C LYS A 293 -1.31 -5.91 26.31
N GLY A 294 -0.91 -7.09 25.81
CA GLY A 294 -0.30 -7.26 24.49
C GLY A 294 -1.22 -6.81 23.35
N LYS A 295 -2.46 -7.33 23.32
CA LYS A 295 -3.49 -6.93 22.36
C LYS A 295 -3.82 -5.43 22.42
N VAL A 296 -4.00 -4.89 23.63
CA VAL A 296 -4.30 -3.46 23.83
C VAL A 296 -3.14 -2.60 23.31
N LYS A 297 -1.90 -2.96 23.65
CA LYS A 297 -0.68 -2.30 23.15
C LYS A 297 -0.62 -2.30 21.62
N GLU A 298 -0.83 -3.44 20.99
CA GLU A 298 -0.76 -3.59 19.54
C GLU A 298 -1.82 -2.71 18.85
N PHE A 299 -3.07 -2.79 19.31
CA PHE A 299 -4.16 -1.97 18.80
C PHE A 299 -3.87 -0.47 18.95
N SER A 300 -3.53 0.00 20.15
CA SER A 300 -3.29 1.43 20.38
C SER A 300 -2.08 1.95 19.61
N THR A 301 -1.02 1.14 19.46
CA THR A 301 0.18 1.52 18.71
C THR A 301 -0.12 1.67 17.23
N ASN A 302 -0.78 0.69 16.62
CA ASN A 302 -1.08 0.73 15.18
C ASN A 302 -2.07 1.86 14.83
N THR A 303 -3.07 2.12 15.69
CA THR A 303 -3.94 3.30 15.52
C THR A 303 -3.15 4.61 15.68
N ASN A 304 -2.18 4.69 16.61
CA ASN A 304 -1.36 5.89 16.79
C ASN A 304 -0.41 6.13 15.61
N ILE A 305 0.18 5.08 15.05
CA ILE A 305 0.97 5.14 13.81
C ILE A 305 0.12 5.74 12.68
N ALA A 306 -1.11 5.25 12.51
CA ALA A 306 -2.01 5.79 11.51
C ALA A 306 -2.41 7.26 11.80
N MET A 307 -2.61 7.64 13.06
CA MET A 307 -2.85 9.03 13.48
C MET A 307 -1.66 9.95 13.15
N LYS A 308 -0.43 9.49 13.37
CA LYS A 308 0.80 10.22 13.01
C LYS A 308 0.88 10.49 11.52
N VAL A 309 0.48 9.54 10.67
CA VAL A 309 0.37 9.79 9.23
C VAL A 309 -0.67 10.88 8.91
N LEU A 310 -1.82 10.88 9.58
CA LEU A 310 -2.82 11.95 9.41
C LEU A 310 -2.29 13.32 9.82
N GLN A 311 -1.56 13.41 10.94
CA GLN A 311 -0.90 14.65 11.39
C GLN A 311 0.06 15.20 10.33
N LYS A 312 0.85 14.31 9.69
CA LYS A 312 1.77 14.71 8.62
C LYS A 312 1.06 15.25 7.40
N LEU A 313 0.00 14.56 6.96
CA LEU A 313 -0.82 15.02 5.84
C LEU A 313 -1.45 16.38 6.15
N GLN A 314 -1.91 16.59 7.39
CA GLN A 314 -2.45 17.87 7.83
C GLN A 314 -1.40 18.98 7.85
N GLY A 315 -0.22 18.71 8.39
CA GLY A 315 0.89 19.67 8.36
C GLY A 315 1.32 20.03 6.94
N GLY A 316 1.28 19.08 6.00
CA GLY A 316 1.46 19.34 4.57
C GLY A 316 0.44 20.34 4.02
N LYS A 317 -0.85 20.19 4.34
CA LYS A 317 -1.90 21.15 3.95
C LYS A 317 -1.66 22.54 4.54
N MET A 318 -1.29 22.62 5.81
CA MET A 318 -1.01 23.89 6.48
C MET A 318 0.16 24.63 5.81
N ARG A 319 1.25 23.92 5.48
CA ARG A 319 2.40 24.52 4.78
C ARG A 319 2.04 25.03 3.39
N GLU A 320 1.27 24.27 2.62
CA GLU A 320 0.85 24.72 1.30
C GLU A 320 -0.06 25.95 1.40
N TYR A 321 -0.96 25.98 2.39
CA TYR A 321 -1.75 27.17 2.68
C TYR A 321 -0.89 28.38 3.06
N GLU A 322 0.10 28.21 3.94
CA GLU A 322 1.02 29.28 4.36
C GLU A 322 1.86 29.82 3.19
N LYS A 323 2.28 28.95 2.27
CA LYS A 323 3.01 29.32 1.06
C LYS A 323 2.17 30.15 0.11
N GLN A 324 0.89 29.78 -0.06
CA GLN A 324 -0.06 30.52 -0.91
C GLN A 324 -0.56 31.80 -0.23
N ASN A 325 -0.61 31.83 1.11
CA ASN A 325 -1.13 32.93 1.91
C ASN A 325 -0.15 33.32 3.03
N PRO A 326 1.01 33.91 2.69
CA PRO A 326 2.00 34.28 3.70
C PRO A 326 1.44 35.27 4.72
N ASN A 327 1.62 34.98 6.02
CA ASN A 327 1.14 35.74 7.19
C ASN A 327 -0.35 35.63 7.53
N ASP A 328 -1.12 34.80 6.83
CA ASP A 328 -2.56 34.62 7.11
C ASP A 328 -2.84 33.56 8.19
N LYS A 329 -2.21 33.72 9.37
CA LYS A 329 -2.34 32.77 10.50
C LYS A 329 -3.59 33.00 11.37
N THR A 330 -4.43 33.94 10.98
CA THR A 330 -5.65 34.29 11.72
C THR A 330 -6.92 34.07 10.91
N SER A 331 -6.82 33.59 9.67
CA SER A 331 -8.00 33.25 8.88
C SER A 331 -8.75 32.07 9.48
N GLU A 332 -10.05 32.02 9.19
CA GLU A 332 -10.92 30.90 9.56
C GLU A 332 -10.34 29.57 9.04
N THR A 333 -9.76 29.56 7.84
CA THR A 333 -9.11 28.38 7.25
C THR A 333 -7.90 27.92 8.06
N TRP A 334 -6.99 28.83 8.40
CA TRP A 334 -5.81 28.48 9.20
C TRP A 334 -6.21 27.96 10.59
N LEU A 335 -7.13 28.66 11.26
CA LEU A 335 -7.62 28.28 12.58
C LEU A 335 -8.34 26.92 12.54
N ALA A 336 -9.07 26.61 11.47
CA ALA A 336 -9.68 25.30 11.28
C ALA A 336 -8.61 24.20 11.15
N TYR A 337 -7.53 24.44 10.40
CA TYR A 337 -6.43 23.48 10.28
C TYR A 337 -5.67 23.28 11.59
N GLU A 338 -5.39 24.36 12.32
CA GLU A 338 -4.74 24.31 13.63
C GLU A 338 -5.60 23.57 14.65
N ASN A 339 -6.91 23.84 14.68
CA ASN A 339 -7.86 23.13 15.53
C ASN A 339 -7.89 21.62 15.20
N GLU A 340 -7.95 21.25 13.92
CA GLU A 340 -7.91 19.84 13.50
C GLU A 340 -6.59 19.16 13.91
N LEU A 341 -5.45 19.83 13.77
CA LEU A 341 -4.16 19.33 14.23
C LEU A 341 -4.13 19.14 15.76
N ASN A 342 -4.71 20.07 16.52
CA ASN A 342 -4.84 19.95 17.97
C ASN A 342 -5.66 18.72 18.37
N HIS A 343 -6.78 18.45 17.69
CA HIS A 343 -7.57 17.22 17.94
C HIS A 343 -6.79 15.95 17.60
N MET A 344 -5.97 15.95 16.54
CA MET A 344 -5.07 14.83 16.24
C MET A 344 -4.03 14.63 17.35
N ASN A 345 -3.47 15.71 17.90
CA ASN A 345 -2.53 15.66 19.02
C ASN A 345 -3.18 15.13 20.30
N GLU A 346 -4.40 15.57 20.62
CA GLU A 346 -5.19 15.04 21.74
C GLU A 346 -5.41 13.53 21.62
N ALA A 347 -5.89 13.09 20.45
CA ALA A 347 -6.13 11.68 20.17
C ALA A 347 -4.85 10.84 20.25
N SER A 348 -3.75 11.35 19.67
CA SER A 348 -2.43 10.69 19.72
C SER A 348 -1.91 10.57 21.15
N GLY A 349 -2.11 11.60 21.99
CA GLY A 349 -1.75 11.58 23.42
C GLY A 349 -2.50 10.50 24.19
N VAL A 350 -3.82 10.38 23.99
CA VAL A 350 -4.62 9.32 24.63
C VAL A 350 -4.19 7.93 24.15
N LEU A 351 -3.94 7.74 22.85
CA LEU A 351 -3.47 6.46 22.29
C LEU A 351 -2.08 6.07 22.84
N ALA A 352 -1.17 7.03 22.99
CA ALA A 352 0.11 6.82 23.63
C ALA A 352 -0.07 6.42 25.11
N ALA A 353 -0.97 7.08 25.82
CA ALA A 353 -1.23 6.81 27.23
C ALA A 353 -1.77 5.41 27.48
N ILE A 354 -2.64 4.88 26.61
CA ILE A 354 -3.13 3.49 26.67
C ILE A 354 -1.97 2.50 26.74
N ARG A 355 -0.95 2.69 25.89
CA ARG A 355 0.25 1.84 25.87
C ARG A 355 1.13 2.08 27.09
N ILE A 356 1.48 3.34 27.36
CA ILE A 356 2.44 3.69 28.41
C ILE A 356 1.92 3.22 29.78
N LEU A 357 0.64 3.45 30.07
CA LEU A 357 0.00 3.06 31.33
C LEU A 357 -0.31 1.56 31.41
N LYS A 358 0.00 0.80 30.35
CA LYS A 358 -0.18 -0.66 30.25
C LYS A 358 -1.62 -1.07 30.51
N ILE A 359 -2.56 -0.40 29.85
CA ILE A 359 -4.00 -0.67 29.96
C ILE A 359 -4.30 -2.10 29.48
N GLY A 360 -5.31 -2.70 30.09
CA GLY A 360 -5.70 -4.08 29.88
C GLY A 360 -5.29 -5.00 31.03
N SER A 361 -5.33 -6.30 30.75
CA SER A 361 -5.19 -7.36 31.72
C SER A 361 -3.91 -8.18 31.52
N SER A 362 -3.34 -8.64 32.62
CA SER A 362 -2.26 -9.62 32.66
C SER A 362 -2.51 -10.64 33.75
N HIS A 363 -1.99 -11.83 33.53
CA HIS A 363 -2.14 -12.96 34.41
C HIS A 363 -0.78 -13.65 34.57
N ASP A 364 -0.44 -14.04 35.80
CA ASP A 364 0.74 -14.82 36.15
C ASP A 364 0.30 -16.09 36.92
N VAL A 365 0.90 -17.24 36.60
CA VAL A 365 0.71 -18.50 37.34
C VAL A 365 2.00 -18.81 38.07
N ARG A 366 1.92 -19.03 39.38
CA ARG A 366 3.07 -19.50 40.16
C ARG A 366 2.78 -20.85 40.80
N PRO A 367 3.60 -21.89 40.55
CA PRO A 367 3.51 -23.13 41.31
C PRO A 367 3.80 -22.84 42.78
N ARG A 368 2.94 -23.32 43.67
CA ARG A 368 3.05 -23.16 45.11
C ARG A 368 3.72 -24.40 45.71
N GLY A 369 4.60 -24.18 46.68
CA GLY A 369 5.35 -25.24 47.38
C GLY A 369 6.83 -25.30 46.99
N ASN A 370 7.61 -26.08 47.75
CA ASN A 370 9.07 -26.14 47.59
C ASN A 370 9.54 -27.04 46.42
N ASN A 371 8.62 -27.77 45.78
CA ASN A 371 8.97 -28.69 44.69
C ASN A 371 8.31 -28.27 43.38
N HIS A 372 9.10 -27.72 42.46
CA HIS A 372 8.63 -27.25 41.16
C HIS A 372 8.03 -28.36 40.28
N TYR A 373 8.39 -29.63 40.52
CA TYR A 373 7.92 -30.79 39.75
C TYR A 373 6.62 -31.42 40.31
N LYS A 374 6.26 -31.11 41.57
CA LYS A 374 5.00 -31.50 42.21
C LYS A 374 4.55 -30.37 43.13
N PRO A 375 4.02 -29.28 42.57
CA PRO A 375 3.49 -28.19 43.37
C PRO A 375 2.24 -28.61 44.13
N ASP A 376 2.04 -28.03 45.31
CA ASP A 376 0.87 -28.24 46.18
C ASP A 376 -0.39 -27.54 45.63
N GLY A 377 -0.22 -26.75 44.58
CA GLY A 377 -1.24 -26.03 43.83
C GLY A 377 -0.61 -24.86 43.09
N TYR A 378 -1.45 -23.97 42.57
CA TYR A 378 -1.02 -22.83 41.76
C TYR A 378 -1.66 -21.56 42.29
N ASP A 379 -0.83 -20.53 42.52
CA ASP A 379 -1.26 -19.19 42.82
C ASP A 379 -1.41 -18.42 41.49
N PHE A 380 -2.64 -18.05 41.18
CA PHE A 380 -2.98 -17.25 40.02
C PHE A 380 -3.06 -15.79 40.43
N SER A 381 -2.19 -14.95 39.86
CA SER A 381 -2.24 -13.49 40.06
C SER A 381 -2.85 -12.82 38.85
N TYR A 382 -3.75 -11.89 39.09
CA TYR A 382 -4.48 -11.13 38.08
C TYR A 382 -4.28 -9.64 38.30
N ASP A 383 -3.99 -8.91 37.23
CA ASP A 383 -3.86 -7.46 37.22
C ASP A 383 -4.65 -6.91 36.03
N LYS A 384 -5.63 -6.05 36.31
CA LYS A 384 -6.45 -5.34 35.32
C LYS A 384 -6.23 -3.84 35.49
N ARG A 385 -6.00 -3.15 34.38
CA ARG A 385 -5.93 -1.69 34.30
C ARG A 385 -7.00 -1.19 33.34
N GLY A 386 -7.98 -0.47 33.86
CA GLY A 386 -8.96 0.27 33.07
C GLY A 386 -8.52 1.71 32.86
N LEU A 387 -9.08 2.36 31.83
CA LEU A 387 -8.90 3.78 31.55
C LEU A 387 -10.24 4.43 31.22
N GLN A 388 -10.45 5.63 31.74
CA GLN A 388 -11.49 6.54 31.30
C GLN A 388 -10.88 7.91 31.05
N ILE A 389 -11.45 8.66 30.10
CA ILE A 389 -11.12 10.05 29.84
C ILE A 389 -12.29 10.96 30.16
N ARG A 390 -11.98 12.17 30.62
CA ARG A 390 -12.96 13.25 30.74
C ARG A 390 -12.28 14.59 30.51
N ARG A 391 -13.02 15.58 29.98
CA ARG A 391 -12.49 16.94 29.85
C ARG A 391 -12.19 17.53 31.24
N GLY A 392 -10.92 17.88 31.47
CA GLY A 392 -10.42 18.51 32.68
C GLY A 392 -10.72 20.03 32.71
N LYS A 393 -10.55 20.64 33.89
CA LYS A 393 -10.90 22.06 34.15
C LYS A 393 -10.09 23.08 33.33
N ASN A 394 -8.93 22.67 32.81
CA ASN A 394 -8.01 23.53 32.07
C ASN A 394 -8.02 23.26 30.55
N GLY A 395 -8.96 22.44 30.05
CA GLY A 395 -9.02 22.01 28.65
C GLY A 395 -8.23 20.74 28.32
N GLU A 396 -7.31 20.31 29.21
CA GLU A 396 -6.60 19.02 29.12
C GLU A 396 -7.51 17.82 29.43
N TRP A 397 -7.12 16.61 28.99
CA TRP A 397 -7.84 15.38 29.30
C TRP A 397 -7.35 14.77 30.62
N ASP A 398 -8.27 14.58 31.57
CA ASP A 398 -8.05 13.76 32.78
C ASP A 398 -8.09 12.29 32.36
N LEU A 399 -7.02 11.55 32.64
CA LEU A 399 -6.89 10.11 32.43
C LEU A 399 -7.11 9.39 33.76
N VAL A 400 -8.29 8.82 33.95
CA VAL A 400 -8.68 8.11 35.17
C VAL A 400 -8.33 6.63 35.00
N VAL A 401 -7.26 6.19 35.66
CA VAL A 401 -6.79 4.80 35.63
C VAL A 401 -7.32 4.06 36.85
N THR A 402 -7.97 2.92 36.60
CA THR A 402 -8.39 2.00 37.66
C THR A 402 -7.50 0.78 37.67
N GLU A 403 -6.74 0.57 38.75
CA GLU A 403 -5.92 -0.65 38.94
C GLU A 403 -6.67 -1.65 39.82
N LYS A 404 -6.98 -2.84 39.31
CA LYS A 404 -7.62 -3.93 40.06
C LYS A 404 -6.71 -5.15 40.07
N LYS A 405 -6.47 -5.72 41.26
CA LYS A 405 -5.66 -6.93 41.44
C LYS A 405 -6.43 -8.00 42.19
N ALA A 406 -6.25 -9.26 41.80
CA ALA A 406 -6.79 -10.42 42.51
C ALA A 406 -5.76 -11.55 42.53
N THR A 407 -5.83 -12.39 43.56
CA THR A 407 -5.06 -13.62 43.64
C THR A 407 -5.99 -14.77 44.00
N GLU A 408 -5.94 -15.86 43.24
CA GLU A 408 -6.74 -17.06 43.48
C GLU A 408 -5.80 -18.26 43.61
N PHE A 409 -6.08 -19.15 44.56
CA PHE A 409 -5.37 -20.42 44.69
C PHE A 409 -6.22 -21.55 44.10
N LYS A 410 -5.61 -22.40 43.27
CA LYS A 410 -6.25 -23.66 42.82
C LYS A 410 -5.32 -24.85 43.01
N SER A 411 -5.91 -26.00 43.31
CA SER A 411 -5.19 -27.27 43.41
C SER A 411 -4.67 -27.78 42.06
N GLU A 412 -5.23 -27.30 40.95
CA GLU A 412 -4.90 -27.74 39.58
C GLU A 412 -4.56 -26.55 38.67
N ASN A 413 -3.71 -26.78 37.68
CA ASN A 413 -3.38 -25.80 36.64
C ASN A 413 -4.42 -25.82 35.50
N THR A 414 -5.65 -25.46 35.82
CA THR A 414 -6.75 -25.41 34.83
C THR A 414 -6.90 -24.03 34.20
N PRO A 415 -7.15 -23.91 32.88
CA PRO A 415 -7.41 -22.63 32.23
C PRO A 415 -8.61 -21.92 32.86
N VAL A 416 -8.47 -20.64 33.19
CA VAL A 416 -9.55 -19.82 33.75
C VAL A 416 -10.05 -18.85 32.68
N ASP A 417 -11.37 -18.71 32.54
CA ASP A 417 -11.95 -17.63 31.73
C ASP A 417 -11.77 -16.29 32.45
N TYR A 418 -10.73 -15.57 32.04
CA TYR A 418 -10.27 -14.30 32.63
C TYR A 418 -11.30 -13.17 32.59
N SER A 419 -12.29 -13.26 31.69
CA SER A 419 -13.37 -12.28 31.59
C SER A 419 -14.37 -12.39 32.75
N GLN A 420 -14.43 -13.55 33.42
CA GLN A 420 -15.42 -13.87 34.46
C GLN A 420 -14.89 -13.72 35.89
N ILE A 421 -13.58 -13.45 36.05
CA ILE A 421 -13.00 -13.26 37.38
C ILE A 421 -13.45 -11.90 37.91
N ALA A 422 -14.30 -11.93 38.94
CA ALA A 422 -14.69 -10.76 39.73
C ALA A 422 -13.47 -10.22 40.47
N VAL A 423 -12.71 -9.33 39.83
CA VAL A 423 -11.63 -8.60 40.48
C VAL A 423 -12.28 -7.58 41.41
N GLY A 424 -12.03 -7.68 42.71
CA GLY A 424 -12.73 -6.89 43.72
C GLY A 424 -12.69 -5.38 43.46
N ASP A 425 -13.77 -4.68 43.81
CA ASP A 425 -14.02 -3.25 43.52
C ASP A 425 -13.05 -2.26 44.19
N LYS A 426 -12.13 -2.72 45.03
CA LYS A 426 -11.14 -1.86 45.70
C LYS A 426 -9.96 -1.57 44.77
N GLY A 427 -10.24 -0.99 43.62
CA GLY A 427 -9.19 -0.45 42.75
C GLY A 427 -8.60 0.82 43.35
N LYS A 428 -7.30 1.03 43.16
CA LYS A 428 -6.72 2.36 43.37
C LYS A 428 -7.01 3.17 42.11
N GLU A 429 -7.73 4.28 42.26
CA GLU A 429 -7.88 5.28 41.21
C GLU A 429 -6.63 6.16 41.20
N LYS A 430 -6.03 6.33 40.02
CA LYS A 430 -4.97 7.31 39.79
C LYS A 430 -5.39 8.20 38.64
N ILE A 431 -5.22 9.51 38.82
CA ILE A 431 -5.52 10.50 37.78
C ILE A 431 -4.19 10.96 37.20
N TYR A 432 -4.06 10.86 35.88
CA TYR A 432 -2.96 11.41 35.10
C TYR A 432 -3.51 12.51 34.18
N ASN A 433 -2.68 13.47 33.77
CA ASN A 433 -3.06 14.48 32.78
C ASN A 433 -2.35 14.18 31.46
N SER A 434 -3.10 14.24 30.36
CA SER A 434 -2.53 14.21 29.00
C SER A 434 -2.11 15.62 28.60
N HIS A 435 -0.80 15.91 28.52
CA HIS A 435 -0.34 17.21 28.05
C HIS A 435 -0.46 17.31 26.53
N LEU A 436 -1.12 18.39 26.09
CA LEU A 436 -1.64 18.59 24.73
C LEU A 436 -0.54 18.75 23.66
N GLU A 437 0.65 19.23 24.01
CA GLU A 437 1.63 19.71 23.02
C GLU A 437 2.75 18.72 22.69
N SER A 438 2.85 17.58 23.38
CA SER A 438 3.98 16.64 23.19
C SER A 438 3.62 15.15 23.18
N GLY A 439 2.36 14.79 23.45
CA GLY A 439 1.98 13.37 23.62
C GLY A 439 2.64 12.70 24.84
N TYR A 440 3.37 13.46 25.67
CA TYR A 440 3.89 12.98 26.94
C TYR A 440 2.82 13.12 28.02
N ILE A 441 2.57 12.01 28.72
CA ILE A 441 1.96 12.05 30.04
C ILE A 441 2.89 12.88 30.93
N GLY A 442 2.36 13.77 31.78
CA GLY A 442 3.15 14.51 32.77
C GLY A 442 4.03 13.59 33.64
N GLN A 443 4.94 14.17 34.44
CA GLN A 443 6.00 13.50 35.23
C GLN A 443 5.84 11.97 35.38
N LEU A 444 6.31 11.22 34.37
CA LEU A 444 6.20 9.76 34.32
C LEU A 444 7.13 9.16 35.39
N GLU A 445 6.56 8.42 36.33
CA GLU A 445 7.35 7.62 37.28
C GLU A 445 8.12 6.51 36.55
N GLY A 446 9.30 6.14 37.06
CA GLY A 446 10.33 5.39 36.34
C GLY A 446 9.90 4.13 35.58
N GLU A 447 8.84 3.42 35.99
CA GLU A 447 8.36 2.21 35.30
C GLU A 447 7.76 2.44 33.89
N PHE A 448 7.42 3.70 33.57
CA PHE A 448 6.77 4.09 32.33
C PHE A 448 7.71 4.73 31.31
N VAL A 449 8.85 5.27 31.76
CA VAL A 449 9.85 5.94 30.90
C VAL A 449 10.39 5.01 29.81
N ALA A 450 10.66 3.75 30.16
CA ALA A 450 11.15 2.76 29.19
C ALA A 450 10.11 2.42 28.12
N GLU A 451 8.82 2.35 28.47
CA GLU A 451 7.76 2.06 27.49
C GLU A 451 7.49 3.28 26.60
N ALA A 452 7.56 4.49 27.16
CA ALA A 452 7.47 5.73 26.39
C ALA A 452 8.59 5.83 25.35
N LYS A 453 9.84 5.52 25.73
CA LYS A 453 10.97 5.49 24.79
C LYS A 453 10.77 4.47 23.67
N LYS A 454 10.30 3.26 23.99
CA LYS A 454 10.00 2.24 22.97
C LYS A 454 8.89 2.68 22.01
N LEU A 455 7.86 3.35 22.52
CA LEU A 455 6.81 3.90 21.67
C LEU A 455 7.39 4.96 20.72
N ASP A 456 8.22 5.88 21.22
CA ASP A 456 8.88 6.89 20.41
C ASP A 456 9.74 6.28 19.29
N GLU A 457 10.54 5.26 19.60
CA GLU A 457 11.33 4.50 18.60
C GLU A 457 10.44 3.86 17.52
N GLU A 458 9.31 3.25 17.90
CA GLU A 458 8.37 2.64 16.94
C GLU A 458 7.64 3.69 16.07
N LEU A 459 7.32 4.86 16.63
CA LEU A 459 6.72 5.96 15.87
C LEU A 459 7.75 6.58 14.90
N GLN A 460 9.01 6.71 15.29
CA GLN A 460 10.09 7.18 14.40
C GLN A 460 10.36 6.21 13.24
N GLU A 461 10.27 4.91 13.47
CA GLU A 461 10.42 3.93 12.38
C GLU A 461 9.24 3.99 11.41
N ALA A 462 8.01 4.13 11.91
CA ALA A 462 6.83 4.33 11.06
C ALA A 462 6.94 5.62 10.23
N ASP A 463 7.55 6.65 10.81
CA ASP A 463 7.81 7.92 10.16
C ASP A 463 8.76 7.78 8.96
N LYS A 464 9.81 6.98 9.13
CA LYS A 464 10.75 6.62 8.08
C LYS A 464 10.09 5.77 6.99
N GLU A 465 9.28 4.78 7.36
CA GLU A 465 8.55 3.94 6.41
C GLU A 465 7.59 4.77 5.54
N PHE A 466 6.89 5.73 6.14
CA PHE A 466 6.04 6.66 5.40
C PHE A 466 6.84 7.49 4.38
N ALA A 467 7.98 8.05 4.79
CA ALA A 467 8.85 8.82 3.90
C ALA A 467 9.41 7.97 2.74
N GLU A 468 9.82 6.74 3.01
CA GLU A 468 10.26 5.80 1.98
C GLU A 468 9.14 5.44 1.00
N THR A 469 7.92 5.25 1.50
CA THR A 469 6.75 4.95 0.66
C THR A 469 6.44 6.11 -0.28
N LEU A 470 6.51 7.35 0.21
CA LEU A 470 6.35 8.55 -0.62
C LEU A 470 7.45 8.66 -1.68
N SER A 471 8.71 8.40 -1.31
CA SER A 471 9.84 8.46 -2.23
C SER A 471 9.74 7.42 -3.36
N LYS A 472 9.29 6.19 -3.03
CA LYS A 472 9.21 5.08 -4.00
C LYS A 472 7.96 5.16 -4.89
N ASN A 473 6.82 5.53 -4.33
CA ASN A 473 5.52 5.39 -4.99
C ASN A 473 4.87 6.73 -5.40
N GLY A 474 5.49 7.87 -5.04
CA GLY A 474 5.00 9.20 -5.37
C GLY A 474 3.50 9.37 -5.07
N PHE A 475 2.74 9.77 -6.09
CA PHE A 475 1.29 10.00 -6.02
C PHE A 475 0.48 8.76 -5.59
N LYS A 476 0.87 7.57 -6.06
CA LYS A 476 0.20 6.31 -5.69
C LYS A 476 0.34 6.04 -4.19
N GLY A 477 1.47 6.42 -3.60
CA GLY A 477 1.69 6.36 -2.16
C GLY A 477 0.65 7.16 -1.38
N ILE A 478 0.34 8.39 -1.79
CA ILE A 478 -0.64 9.26 -1.09
C ILE A 478 -2.08 8.82 -1.29
N LEU A 479 -2.43 8.33 -2.49
CA LEU A 479 -3.73 7.72 -2.74
C LEU A 479 -4.05 6.58 -1.78
N MET A 480 -3.06 5.76 -1.42
CA MET A 480 -3.21 4.69 -0.42
C MET A 480 -3.51 5.21 1.00
N TYR A 481 -3.18 6.47 1.32
CA TYR A 481 -3.42 7.08 2.64
C TYR A 481 -4.64 8.03 2.69
N VAL A 482 -4.94 8.72 1.59
CA VAL A 482 -6.01 9.73 1.50
C VAL A 482 -7.32 9.11 0.98
N GLY A 483 -7.25 8.08 0.13
CA GLY A 483 -8.41 7.38 -0.40
C GLY A 483 -9.23 8.20 -1.43
N GLY A 484 -9.64 7.54 -2.52
CA GLY A 484 -10.66 8.03 -3.45
C GLY A 484 -10.29 9.21 -4.37
N PRO A 485 -11.28 9.73 -5.15
CA PRO A 485 -11.10 10.77 -6.17
C PRO A 485 -10.76 12.17 -5.65
N ALA A 486 -10.83 12.41 -4.33
CA ALA A 486 -10.43 13.68 -3.70
C ALA A 486 -8.90 13.92 -3.72
N ALA A 487 -8.12 12.97 -4.24
CA ALA A 487 -6.67 13.04 -4.40
C ALA A 487 -6.17 14.21 -5.28
N VAL A 488 -7.04 14.87 -6.06
CA VAL A 488 -6.67 15.99 -6.92
C VAL A 488 -6.13 17.19 -6.11
N ALA A 489 -6.65 17.44 -4.90
CA ALA A 489 -6.12 18.49 -4.01
C ALA A 489 -4.80 18.11 -3.31
N ALA A 490 -4.42 16.83 -3.33
CA ALA A 490 -3.19 16.34 -2.71
C ALA A 490 -1.94 16.50 -3.59
N PHE A 491 -2.10 16.93 -4.86
CA PHE A 491 -0.99 17.22 -5.78
C PHE A 491 -0.09 18.35 -5.29
N ASP A 492 -0.66 19.44 -4.79
CA ASP A 492 0.11 20.57 -4.26
C ASP A 492 0.79 20.21 -2.92
N THR A 493 0.16 19.34 -2.14
CA THR A 493 0.73 18.78 -0.90
C THR A 493 1.97 17.92 -1.16
N LEU A 494 2.03 17.23 -2.30
CA LEU A 494 3.20 16.47 -2.77
C LEU A 494 4.37 17.37 -3.16
N ASP A 495 4.10 18.47 -3.83
CA ASP A 495 5.13 19.44 -4.21
C ASP A 495 5.70 20.12 -2.96
N ALA A 496 4.87 20.39 -1.95
CA ALA A 496 5.31 20.90 -0.64
C ALA A 496 6.11 19.87 0.19
N LEU A 497 5.67 18.60 0.23
CA LEU A 497 6.36 17.50 0.92
C LEU A 497 7.65 17.06 0.18
N GLY A 498 7.68 17.18 -1.14
CA GLY A 498 8.80 16.77 -1.99
C GLY A 498 9.87 17.86 -2.20
N LYS A 499 9.50 19.15 -2.17
CA LYS A 499 10.46 20.27 -2.27
C LYS A 499 11.09 20.68 -0.95
N ALA A 500 10.51 20.28 0.19
CA ALA A 500 11.16 20.40 1.49
C ALA A 500 12.25 19.32 1.64
N ASN A 501 13.40 19.55 1.00
CA ASN A 501 14.67 18.84 1.19
C ASN A 501 14.65 17.30 1.00
N LEU A 502 14.21 16.82 -0.18
CA LEU A 502 14.69 15.53 -0.73
C LEU A 502 16.04 15.66 -1.45
N SER A 503 16.77 16.76 -1.28
CA SER A 503 18.18 16.82 -1.68
C SER A 503 19.00 16.04 -0.65
N ASP A 504 19.22 14.76 -0.95
CA ASP A 504 20.23 13.87 -0.36
C ASP A 504 20.34 13.86 1.17
N SER A 505 19.36 13.25 1.86
CA SER A 505 19.56 12.38 3.05
C SER A 505 18.25 12.10 3.79
N THR A 506 18.15 10.92 4.39
CA THR A 506 17.09 10.54 5.36
C THR A 506 17.01 11.50 6.57
N GLU A 507 18.08 12.24 6.87
CA GLU A 507 18.15 13.22 7.97
C GLU A 507 17.36 14.50 7.67
N GLY A 508 17.36 15.00 6.43
CA GLY A 508 16.58 16.18 6.04
C GLY A 508 15.07 15.97 6.11
N GLY A 509 14.62 14.77 5.71
CA GLY A 509 13.22 14.34 5.86
C GLY A 509 12.80 14.17 7.33
N LEU A 510 13.67 13.65 8.19
CA LEU A 510 13.40 13.50 9.63
C LEU A 510 13.31 14.85 10.35
N GLY A 511 14.16 15.83 10.01
CA GLY A 511 14.08 17.19 10.59
C GLY A 511 12.78 17.93 10.22
N PHE A 512 12.28 17.75 8.98
CA PHE A 512 10.96 18.21 8.55
C PHE A 512 9.82 17.56 9.36
N LEU A 513 9.91 16.26 9.59
CA LEU A 513 8.92 15.49 10.35
C LEU A 513 8.91 15.90 11.82
N GLU A 514 10.07 16.15 12.41
CA GLU A 514 10.19 16.62 13.80
C GLU A 514 9.60 18.03 13.98
N GLU A 515 9.86 18.98 13.09
CA GLU A 515 9.32 20.35 13.17
C GLU A 515 7.79 20.41 13.09
N VAL A 516 7.17 19.56 12.27
CA VAL A 516 5.70 19.55 12.06
C VAL A 516 4.96 18.70 13.09
N THR A 517 5.57 17.61 13.59
CA THR A 517 4.90 16.67 14.49
C THR A 517 5.23 16.87 15.97
N SER A 518 6.26 17.65 16.32
CA SER A 518 6.70 17.85 17.71
C SER A 518 5.98 18.95 18.48
N GLY A 519 5.08 19.72 17.86
CA GLY A 519 4.44 20.87 18.51
C GLY A 519 5.42 21.99 18.92
N LYS A 520 6.71 21.88 18.61
CA LYS A 520 7.70 22.93 18.86
C LYS A 520 7.61 24.02 17.79
N ILE A 521 6.56 24.83 17.86
CA ILE A 521 6.72 26.22 17.44
C ILE A 521 7.80 26.80 18.34
N ASN A 522 8.97 27.08 17.78
CA ASN A 522 10.08 27.76 18.45
C ASN A 522 9.56 28.97 19.28
N ARG A 523 9.38 28.78 20.58
CA ARG A 523 9.44 29.87 21.55
C ARG A 523 10.72 29.67 22.33
N GLN A 524 11.69 30.52 22.00
CA GLN A 524 12.81 30.83 22.89
C GLN A 524 12.25 31.07 24.29
N ILE A 525 12.61 30.21 25.25
CA ILE A 525 12.47 30.54 26.65
C ILE A 525 13.87 30.79 27.17
N SER A 526 14.17 32.08 27.25
CA SER A 526 15.27 32.64 28.02
C SER A 526 15.22 32.08 29.45
N GLY A 527 16.34 31.51 29.89
CA GLY A 527 16.53 31.08 31.27
C GLY A 527 16.59 32.27 32.21
N GLY A 528 15.76 32.24 33.23
CA GLY A 528 15.91 32.99 34.46
C GLY A 528 15.43 32.12 35.61
N SER A 529 16.35 31.74 36.50
CA SER A 529 16.06 31.33 37.87
C SER A 529 16.50 32.46 38.81
N PRO A 530 16.02 32.55 40.05
CA PRO A 530 14.75 32.09 40.65
C PRO A 530 13.66 33.18 40.64
#